data_AF-A0AAD4D1Y8-F1
#
_entry.id   AF-A0AAD4D1Y8-F1
#
_cell.length_a   1.000
_cell.length_b   1.000
_cell.length_c   1.000
_cell.angle_alpha   90.00
_cell.angle_beta   90.00
_cell.angle_gamma   90.00
#
_symmetry.space_group_name_H-M   'P 1'
#
loop_
_entity.id
_entity.type
_entity.pdbx_description
1 polymer ?
#
loop_
_entity_poly.entity_id
_entity_poly.type
_entity_poly.pdbx_seq_one_letter_code
_entity_poly.pdbx_strand_id
1 'polypeptide(L)'
;MFGPDVCGAQKRVHLIFHHNGKNFLTKEEFPVPKDTKTHLYRLTMGNPELKDWEPNMMTNLAYKGEWKPSRIPNPAFKEDPSLEHYRTGGVGLDYGR
;
A
#
# COMPACT_ATOMS: atom_id res chain seq x y z
N MET A 1 1.69 6.96 10.55
CA MET A 1 2.33 8.27 10.28
C MET A 1 2.31 8.50 8.78
N PHE A 2 1.96 9.71 8.35
CA PHE A 2 1.88 10.07 6.93
C PHE A 2 2.41 11.48 6.73
N GLY A 3 3.27 11.68 5.73
CA GLY A 3 3.75 13.02 5.35
C GLY A 3 5.15 13.02 4.73
N PRO A 4 5.57 14.13 4.11
CA PRO A 4 6.92 14.29 3.57
C PRO A 4 7.95 14.35 4.69
N ASP A 5 9.11 13.71 4.45
CA ASP A 5 10.30 13.81 5.28
C ASP A 5 11.52 14.12 4.41
N VAL A 6 12.29 15.12 4.85
CA VAL A 6 13.41 15.69 4.13
C VAL A 6 14.58 15.80 5.11
N CYS A 7 15.53 14.87 4.98
CA CYS A 7 16.77 14.86 5.74
C CYS A 7 17.97 14.82 4.77
N GLY A 8 18.46 16.01 4.39
CA GLY A 8 19.59 16.16 3.48
C GLY A 8 19.31 15.57 2.09
N ALA A 9 20.02 14.49 1.76
CA ALA A 9 19.86 13.78 0.48
C ALA A 9 18.65 12.82 0.47
N GLN A 10 18.18 12.37 1.64
CA GLN A 10 17.03 11.47 1.74
C GLN A 10 15.75 12.29 1.78
N LYS A 11 14.93 12.17 0.73
CA LYS A 11 13.67 12.89 0.59
C LYS A 11 12.59 11.92 0.15
N ARG A 12 11.66 11.61 1.04
CA ARG A 12 10.56 10.68 0.74
C ARG A 12 9.31 11.05 1.51
N VAL A 13 8.15 10.67 0.99
CA VAL A 13 6.91 10.69 1.77
C VAL A 13 6.86 9.42 2.60
N HIS A 14 6.81 9.56 3.92
CA HIS A 14 6.59 8.43 4.82
C HIS A 14 5.13 8.01 4.77
N LEU A 15 4.94 6.71 4.60
CA LEU A 15 3.70 6.01 4.82
C LEU A 15 3.99 4.85 5.78
N ILE A 16 3.59 5.03 7.04
CA ILE A 16 3.85 4.07 8.12
C ILE A 16 2.52 3.63 8.70
N PHE A 17 2.27 2.33 8.66
CA PHE A 17 1.14 1.69 9.31
C PHE A 17 1.59 0.97 10.58
N HIS A 18 0.79 1.07 11.63
CA HIS A 18 1.02 0.35 12.87
C HIS A 18 0.07 -0.84 12.93
N HIS A 19 0.60 -2.06 12.99
CA HIS A 19 -0.20 -3.28 13.07
C HIS A 19 0.49 -4.29 13.98
N ASN A 20 -0.27 -4.99 14.82
CA ASN A 20 0.27 -5.99 15.76
C ASN A 20 1.45 -5.51 16.63
N GLY A 21 1.40 -4.26 17.11
CA GLY A 21 2.44 -3.69 17.98
C GLY A 21 3.73 -3.29 17.26
N LYS A 22 3.75 -3.33 15.93
CA LYS A 22 4.92 -2.98 15.12
C LYS A 22 4.56 -1.90 14.10
N ASN A 23 5.52 -1.00 13.88
CA ASN A 23 5.47 -0.02 12.80
C ASN A 23 6.07 -0.62 11.52
N PHE A 24 5.28 -0.65 10.45
CA PHE A 24 5.68 -1.11 9.14
C PHE A 24 5.86 0.08 8.21
N LEU A 25 7.04 0.17 7.59
CA LEU A 25 7.35 1.16 6.56
C LEU A 25 6.97 0.59 5.19
N THR A 26 6.37 1.42 4.33
CA THR A 26 6.12 1.05 2.94
C THR A 26 7.43 0.80 2.20
N LYS A 27 7.44 -0.25 1.35
CA LYS A 27 8.61 -0.62 0.53
C LYS A 27 8.81 0.31 -0.66
N GLU A 28 7.74 0.93 -1.12
CA GLU A 28 7.77 1.90 -2.21
C GLU A 28 8.21 3.26 -1.67
N GLU A 29 9.09 3.93 -2.43
CA GLU A 29 9.54 5.27 -2.11
C GLU A 29 8.77 6.29 -2.93
N PHE A 30 8.09 7.20 -2.25
CA PHE A 30 7.35 8.28 -2.88
C PHE A 30 8.19 9.56 -2.87
N PRO A 31 8.55 10.12 -4.04
CA PRO A 31 9.42 11.29 -4.12
C PRO A 31 8.72 12.54 -3.61
N VAL A 32 9.48 13.42 -2.95
CA VAL A 32 9.02 14.74 -2.52
C VAL A 32 9.34 15.78 -3.60
N PRO A 33 8.39 16.66 -3.97
CA PRO A 33 8.66 17.80 -4.85
C PRO A 33 9.86 18.63 -4.36
N LYS A 34 10.69 19.11 -5.30
CA LYS A 34 11.92 19.86 -4.99
C LYS A 34 11.73 21.38 -4.99
N ASP A 35 10.53 21.87 -5.27
CA ASP A 35 10.24 23.30 -5.32
C ASP A 35 9.89 23.86 -3.92
N THR A 36 9.69 25.17 -3.84
CA THR A 36 9.32 25.89 -2.61
C THR A 36 7.81 26.15 -2.51
N LYS A 37 7.00 25.49 -3.35
CA LYS A 37 5.55 25.71 -3.40
C LYS A 37 4.83 24.84 -2.37
N THR A 38 3.59 25.21 -2.06
CA THR A 38 2.71 24.41 -1.19
C THR A 38 2.19 23.20 -1.97
N HIS A 39 2.32 22.01 -1.38
CA HIS A 39 1.83 20.75 -1.96
C HIS A 39 0.76 20.12 -1.08
N LEU A 40 -0.24 19.50 -1.72
CA LEU A 40 -1.30 18.76 -1.05
C LEU A 40 -1.01 17.26 -1.11
N TYR A 41 -0.93 16.62 0.06
CA TYR A 41 -0.77 15.17 0.18
C TYR A 41 -2.08 14.56 0.65
N ARG A 42 -2.58 13.56 -0.08
CA ARG A 42 -3.81 12.83 0.27
C ARG A 42 -3.52 11.33 0.32
N LEU A 43 -3.86 10.71 1.45
CA LEU A 43 -3.87 9.27 1.62
C LEU A 43 -5.32 8.79 1.57
N THR A 44 -5.63 7.90 0.63
CA THR A 44 -6.91 7.18 0.57
C THR A 44 -6.62 5.71 0.90
N MET A 45 -7.37 5.14 1.83
CA MET A 45 -7.22 3.76 2.29
C MET A 45 -8.57 3.05 2.13
N GLY A 46 -8.53 1.91 1.44
CA GLY A 46 -9.72 1.15 1.02
C GLY A 46 -9.57 0.70 -0.43
N ASN A 47 -10.33 -0.34 -0.82
CA ASN A 47 -10.24 -0.93 -2.16
C ASN A 47 -10.87 0.00 -3.22
N PRO A 48 -10.10 0.62 -4.13
CA PRO A 48 -10.64 1.55 -5.13
C PRO A 48 -11.28 0.84 -6.34
N GLU A 49 -11.21 -0.49 -6.41
CA GLU A 49 -11.59 -1.31 -7.57
C GLU A 49 -12.75 -2.30 -7.30
N LEU A 50 -13.89 -1.83 -6.78
CA LEU A 50 -15.16 -2.47 -7.14
C LEU A 50 -15.53 -1.99 -8.54
N LYS A 51 -14.89 -2.58 -9.56
CA LYS A 51 -15.18 -2.35 -10.97
C LYS A 51 -16.04 -3.51 -11.46
N ASP A 52 -17.25 -3.23 -11.95
CA ASP A 52 -18.12 -4.22 -12.58
C ASP A 52 -17.36 -4.91 -13.74
N TRP A 53 -17.40 -6.25 -13.78
CA TRP A 53 -16.90 -7.11 -14.86
C TRP A 53 -17.53 -6.68 -16.22
N GLU A 54 -16.94 -6.80 -17.42
CA GLU A 54 -16.94 -7.98 -18.35
C GLU A 54 -15.99 -7.75 -19.56
N PRO A 55 -15.45 -8.79 -20.25
CA PRO A 55 -16.14 -9.31 -21.44
C PRO A 55 -16.00 -10.85 -21.66
N ASN A 56 -16.91 -11.42 -22.46
CA ASN A 56 -16.92 -12.85 -22.82
C ASN A 56 -15.88 -13.18 -23.92
N MET A 57 -14.94 -14.06 -23.60
CA MET A 57 -13.96 -14.60 -24.56
C MET A 57 -14.31 -16.06 -24.91
N MET A 58 -14.37 -16.41 -26.20
CA MET A 58 -14.42 -17.82 -26.63
C MET A 58 -13.05 -18.48 -26.47
N THR A 59 -12.97 -19.59 -25.72
CA THR A 59 -11.71 -20.29 -25.39
C THR A 59 -11.35 -21.39 -26.37
N ASN A 60 -10.06 -21.52 -26.67
CA ASN A 60 -9.46 -22.68 -27.35
C ASN A 60 -9.51 -23.93 -26.45
N LEU A 61 -10.32 -24.92 -26.82
CA LEU A 61 -10.66 -26.10 -26.01
C LEU A 61 -9.50 -27.07 -25.73
N ALA A 62 -8.37 -27.00 -26.46
CA ALA A 62 -7.26 -27.95 -26.34
C ALA A 62 -5.99 -27.35 -25.71
N TYR A 63 -5.98 -26.06 -25.37
CA TYR A 63 -4.79 -25.39 -24.87
C TYR A 63 -4.57 -25.64 -23.36
N LYS A 64 -3.47 -26.33 -23.00
CA LYS A 64 -3.14 -26.67 -21.60
C LYS A 64 -2.32 -25.61 -20.85
N GLY A 65 -2.12 -24.43 -21.45
CA GLY A 65 -1.36 -23.33 -20.85
C GLY A 65 0.16 -23.55 -20.81
N GLU A 66 0.90 -22.49 -20.49
CA GLU A 66 2.30 -22.61 -20.05
C GLU A 66 2.34 -23.33 -18.68
N TRP A 67 3.25 -24.28 -18.53
CA TRP A 67 3.46 -24.99 -17.26
C TRP A 67 3.77 -24.00 -16.14
N LYS A 68 3.10 -24.16 -14.99
CA LYS A 68 3.40 -23.42 -13.76
C LYS A 68 3.57 -24.41 -12.61
N PRO A 69 4.56 -24.24 -11.73
CA PRO A 69 4.73 -25.09 -10.56
C PRO A 69 3.50 -25.03 -9.66
N SER A 70 3.16 -26.15 -9.01
CA SER A 70 2.08 -26.17 -8.02
C SER A 70 2.41 -25.21 -6.88
N ARG A 71 1.53 -24.24 -6.65
CA ARG A 71 1.62 -23.36 -5.49
C ARG A 71 1.17 -24.14 -4.26
N ILE A 72 2.13 -24.60 -3.46
CA ILE A 72 1.84 -25.16 -2.13
C ILE A 72 1.39 -23.97 -1.25
N PRO A 73 0.20 -24.03 -0.62
CA PRO A 73 -0.26 -22.94 0.23
C PRO A 73 0.72 -22.80 1.40
N ASN A 74 1.16 -21.57 1.66
CA ASN A 74 2.03 -21.28 2.79
C ASN A 74 1.22 -21.43 4.09
N PRO A 75 1.47 -22.44 4.94
CA PRO A 75 0.70 -22.64 6.17
C PRO A 75 0.93 -21.53 7.21
N ALA A 76 1.98 -20.71 7.04
CA ALA A 76 2.23 -19.54 7.87
C ALA A 76 1.48 -18.28 7.41
N PHE A 77 0.83 -18.31 6.25
CA PHE A 77 0.03 -17.18 5.76
C PHE A 77 -1.26 -17.05 6.58
N LYS A 78 -1.58 -15.82 6.96
CA LYS A 78 -2.82 -15.48 7.67
C LYS A 78 -3.44 -14.28 6.97
N GLU A 79 -4.69 -14.42 6.55
CA GLU A 79 -5.49 -13.29 6.09
C GLU A 79 -5.99 -12.51 7.31
N ASP A 80 -5.87 -11.18 7.26
CA ASP A 80 -6.37 -10.29 8.31
C ASP A 80 -7.26 -9.22 7.69
N PRO A 81 -8.60 -9.36 7.80
CA PRO A 81 -9.55 -8.41 7.23
C PRO A 81 -9.57 -7.06 7.98
N SER A 82 -8.92 -6.95 9.15
CA SER A 82 -8.88 -5.72 9.94
C SER A 82 -7.78 -4.74 9.53
N LEU A 83 -6.93 -5.10 8.55
CA LEU A 83 -5.79 -4.29 8.12
C LEU A 83 -6.15 -2.89 7.64
N GLU A 84 -7.37 -2.67 7.16
CA GLU A 84 -7.87 -1.37 6.70
C GLU A 84 -8.64 -0.59 7.78
N HIS A 85 -8.94 -1.24 8.92
CA HIS A 85 -9.82 -0.66 9.94
C HIS A 85 -9.03 -0.18 11.15
N TYR A 86 -8.93 1.14 11.31
CA TYR A 86 -8.28 1.76 12.46
C TYR A 86 -9.24 2.72 13.18
N ARG A 87 -9.27 2.64 14.51
CA ARG A 87 -9.94 3.65 15.34
C ARG A 87 -8.94 4.76 15.65
N THR A 88 -9.11 5.91 15.01
CA THR A 88 -8.30 7.10 15.28
C THR A 88 -8.98 7.97 16.34
N GLY A 89 -8.25 8.33 17.39
CA GLY A 89 -8.77 9.16 18.50
C GLY A 89 -8.19 10.58 18.53
N GLY A 90 -7.09 10.84 17.82
CA GLY A 90 -6.42 12.13 17.81
C GLY A 90 -5.41 12.24 16.66
N VAL A 91 -5.04 13.48 16.35
CA VAL A 91 -4.03 13.83 15.34
C VAL A 91 -2.88 14.53 16.06
N GLY A 92 -1.66 14.06 15.82
CA GLY A 92 -0.44 14.64 16.37
C GLY A 92 0.50 15.09 15.26
N LEU A 93 1.17 16.21 15.46
CA LEU A 93 2.25 16.71 14.62
C LEU A 93 3.52 16.72 15.48
N ASP A 94 4.47 15.87 15.13
CA ASP A 94 5.75 15.76 15.83
C ASP A 94 6.86 15.74 14.79
N TYR A 95 7.67 16.80 14.78
CA TYR A 95 8.80 16.96 13.87
C TYR A 95 10.06 17.09 14.71
N GLY A 96 11.09 16.29 14.40
CA GLY A 96 12.38 16.38 15.05
C GLY A 96 12.98 17.78 14.89
N ARG A 97 13.61 18.28 15.95
CA ARG A 97 14.36 19.54 15.95
C ARG A 97 15.64 19.43 15.11
#